data_AF-I9SJZ7-F1
#
_entry.id   AF-I9SJZ7-F1
#
_cell.length_a   1.000
_cell.length_b   1.000
_cell.length_c   1.000
_cell.angle_alpha   90.00
_cell.angle_beta   90.00
_cell.angle_gamma   90.00
#
_symmetry.space_group_name_H-M   'P 1'
#
loop_
_entity.id
_entity.type
_entity.pdbx_description
1 polymer ?
#
loop_
_entity_poly.entity_id
_entity_poly.type
_entity_poly.pdbx_seq_one_letter_code
_entity_poly.pdbx_strand_id
1 'polypeptide(L)'
;MELQIIQSKIYEIRGQKVTEEEFEILMSQFVISSWGGVRKLPFAFTEQGLAMLSGILNSDVAIEVNISIMRAFVAVRRLMANPPVNDLAKLQLEIQELKAYIEEVFADYNDINDDTRMQIELINQTIAELQAKDKDETKHRNPIGFNTYKK
;
A
#
# COMPACT_ATOMS: atom_id res chain seq x y z
N MET A 1 -59.23 -6.81 2.85
CA MET A 1 -58.27 -5.70 2.90
C MET A 1 -57.14 -6.01 3.87
N GLU A 2 -57.42 -6.31 5.14
CA GLU A 2 -56.43 -6.68 6.16
C GLU A 2 -55.53 -7.87 5.76
N LEU A 3 -56.11 -8.95 5.23
CA LEU A 3 -55.35 -10.13 4.77
C LEU A 3 -54.34 -9.80 3.65
N GLN A 4 -54.68 -8.88 2.73
CA GLN A 4 -53.77 -8.46 1.67
C GLN A 4 -52.64 -7.58 2.20
N ILE A 5 -52.93 -6.73 3.18
CA ILE A 5 -51.93 -5.88 3.85
C ILE A 5 -50.97 -6.74 4.69
N ILE A 6 -51.48 -7.78 5.36
CA ILE A 6 -50.66 -8.72 6.12
C ILE A 6 -49.78 -9.54 5.17
N GLN A 7 -50.34 -10.05 4.07
CA GLN A 7 -49.57 -10.78 3.05
C GLN A 7 -48.51 -9.88 2.40
N SER A 8 -48.82 -8.62 2.07
CA SER A 8 -47.85 -7.69 1.49
C SER A 8 -46.72 -7.37 2.47
N LYS A 9 -47.05 -7.09 3.75
CA LYS A 9 -46.06 -6.86 4.81
C LYS A 9 -45.17 -8.08 5.04
N ILE A 10 -45.72 -9.30 5.02
CA ILE A 10 -44.94 -10.54 5.13
C ILE A 10 -43.97 -10.68 3.96
N TYR A 11 -44.39 -10.34 2.74
CA TYR A 11 -43.52 -10.37 1.56
C TYR A 11 -42.40 -9.34 1.61
N GLU A 12 -42.68 -8.15 2.15
CA GLU A 12 -41.71 -7.07 2.35
C GLU A 12 -40.69 -7.42 3.44
N ILE A 13 -41.12 -8.12 4.50
CA ILE A 13 -40.24 -8.63 5.56
C ILE A 13 -39.35 -9.76 5.03
N ARG A 14 -39.82 -10.63 4.11
CA ARG A 14 -39.07 -11.82 3.64
C ARG A 14 -37.68 -11.52 3.06
N GLY A 15 -37.36 -10.27 2.69
CA GLY A 15 -35.99 -9.88 2.35
C GLY A 15 -35.52 -10.42 1.00
N GLN A 16 -34.20 -10.49 0.79
CA GLN A 16 -33.60 -10.76 -0.51
C GLN A 16 -33.51 -12.27 -0.78
N LYS A 17 -33.75 -12.68 -2.03
CA LYS A 17 -33.59 -14.09 -2.44
C LYS A 17 -32.11 -14.45 -2.41
N VAL A 18 -31.77 -15.50 -1.67
CA VAL A 18 -30.39 -16.02 -1.55
C VAL A 18 -29.94 -16.56 -2.91
N THR A 19 -28.67 -16.35 -3.29
CA THR A 19 -28.14 -16.88 -4.55
C THR A 19 -27.94 -18.40 -4.48
N GLU A 20 -27.80 -19.07 -5.62
CA GLU A 20 -27.55 -20.53 -5.62
C GLU A 20 -26.22 -20.87 -4.93
N GLU A 21 -25.19 -20.05 -5.14
CA GLU A 21 -23.87 -20.19 -4.54
C GLU A 21 -23.91 -20.04 -3.00
N GLU A 22 -24.63 -19.03 -2.50
CA GLU A 22 -24.81 -18.82 -1.07
C GLU A 22 -25.62 -19.97 -0.44
N PHE A 23 -26.64 -20.47 -1.16
CA PHE A 23 -27.49 -21.55 -0.68
C PHE A 23 -26.73 -22.88 -0.57
N GLU A 24 -25.85 -23.19 -1.52
CA GLU A 24 -24.97 -24.36 -1.47
C GLU A 24 -24.10 -24.38 -0.21
N ILE A 25 -23.59 -23.22 0.25
CA ILE A 25 -22.78 -23.11 1.47
C ILE A 25 -23.62 -23.32 2.73
N LEU A 26 -24.88 -22.88 2.71
CA LEU A 26 -25.81 -22.99 3.84
C LEU A 26 -26.47 -24.38 3.95
N MET A 27 -26.29 -25.23 2.94
CA MET A 27 -26.87 -26.57 2.89
C MET A 27 -26.09 -27.55 3.79
N SER A 28 -26.77 -28.05 4.83
CA SER A 28 -26.18 -28.98 5.81
C SER A 28 -25.84 -30.34 5.18
N GLN A 29 -24.55 -30.65 5.01
CA GLN A 29 -24.07 -31.89 4.38
C GLN A 29 -24.65 -33.20 4.94
N PHE A 30 -25.10 -33.22 6.20
CA PHE A 30 -25.58 -34.44 6.87
C PHE A 30 -27.11 -34.62 6.88
N VAL A 31 -27.89 -33.57 6.63
CA VAL A 31 -29.34 -33.54 6.95
C VAL A 31 -30.22 -33.38 5.70
N ILE A 32 -29.62 -33.26 4.51
CA ILE A 32 -30.39 -33.00 3.27
C ILE A 32 -30.95 -34.31 2.70
N SER A 33 -32.23 -34.28 2.37
CA SER A 33 -32.88 -35.36 1.63
C SER A 33 -32.34 -35.43 0.19
N SER A 34 -32.00 -36.64 -0.27
CA SER A 34 -31.51 -36.91 -1.63
C SER A 34 -32.58 -36.69 -2.73
N TRP A 35 -33.86 -36.64 -2.37
CA TRP A 35 -34.97 -36.65 -3.34
C TRP A 35 -36.10 -35.66 -3.01
N GLY A 36 -35.83 -34.60 -2.23
CA GLY A 36 -36.92 -33.76 -1.68
C GLY A 36 -36.52 -32.44 -1.02
N GLY A 37 -35.34 -31.88 -1.33
CA GLY A 37 -34.88 -30.62 -0.75
C GLY A 37 -35.73 -29.41 -1.13
N VAL A 38 -35.43 -28.25 -0.51
CA VAL A 38 -36.13 -26.99 -0.77
C VAL A 38 -35.96 -26.61 -2.25
N ARG A 39 -37.02 -26.77 -3.06
CA ARG A 39 -36.99 -26.55 -4.53
C ARG A 39 -36.96 -25.08 -4.96
N LYS A 40 -37.08 -24.16 -4.00
CA LYS A 40 -37.03 -22.71 -4.23
C LYS A 40 -36.04 -22.11 -3.26
N LEU A 41 -35.11 -21.31 -3.76
CA LEU A 41 -34.16 -20.59 -2.93
C LEU A 41 -34.90 -19.82 -1.83
N PRO A 42 -34.48 -19.95 -0.56
CA PRO A 42 -35.09 -19.23 0.53
C PRO A 42 -34.84 -17.73 0.36
N PHE A 43 -35.68 -16.94 1.00
CA PHE A 43 -35.43 -15.51 1.16
C PHE A 43 -34.76 -15.29 2.52
N ALA A 44 -33.73 -14.44 2.54
CA ALA A 44 -33.02 -14.04 3.74
C ALA A 44 -33.44 -12.62 4.13
N PHE A 45 -33.64 -12.41 5.43
CA PHE A 45 -34.00 -11.09 5.98
C PHE A 45 -32.88 -10.09 5.71
N THR A 46 -33.26 -8.92 5.20
CA THR A 46 -32.36 -7.76 5.12
C THR A 46 -32.35 -7.02 6.45
N GLU A 47 -31.43 -6.07 6.61
CA GLU A 47 -31.35 -5.19 7.78
C GLU A 47 -32.72 -4.54 8.14
N GLN A 48 -33.44 -4.07 7.11
CA GLN A 48 -34.79 -3.50 7.27
C GLN A 48 -35.82 -4.57 7.65
N GLY A 49 -35.70 -5.79 7.11
CA GLY A 49 -36.57 -6.92 7.46
C GLY A 49 -36.42 -7.38 8.91
N LEU A 50 -35.20 -7.37 9.45
CA LEU A 50 -34.94 -7.67 10.87
C LEU A 50 -35.51 -6.56 11.78
N ALA A 51 -35.33 -5.30 11.39
CA ALA A 51 -35.92 -4.18 12.10
C ALA A 51 -37.47 -4.27 12.13
N MET A 52 -38.11 -4.71 11.05
CA MET A 52 -39.56 -4.95 11.02
C MET A 52 -40.00 -6.12 11.90
N LEU A 53 -39.18 -7.17 12.05
CA LEU A 53 -39.45 -8.27 12.99
C LEU A 53 -39.44 -7.81 14.45
N SER A 54 -38.66 -6.78 14.80
CA SER A 54 -38.70 -6.20 16.16
C SER A 54 -40.05 -5.54 16.50
N GLY A 55 -40.78 -5.06 15.49
CA GLY A 55 -42.15 -4.58 15.68
C GLY A 55 -43.17 -5.70 15.92
N ILE A 56 -42.83 -6.94 15.55
CA ILE A 56 -43.62 -8.15 15.83
C ILE A 56 -43.25 -8.72 17.21
N LEU A 57 -41.98 -8.65 17.58
CA LEU A 57 -41.47 -9.14 18.87
C LEU A 57 -41.47 -8.01 19.92
N ASN A 58 -42.57 -7.88 20.64
CA ASN A 58 -42.83 -6.75 21.53
C ASN A 58 -42.24 -6.90 22.96
N SER A 59 -41.03 -7.48 23.07
CA SER A 59 -40.34 -7.69 24.36
C SER A 59 -39.11 -6.80 24.46
N ASP A 60 -38.85 -6.23 25.64
CA ASP A 60 -37.71 -5.34 25.90
C ASP A 60 -36.37 -5.97 25.50
N VAL A 61 -36.22 -7.28 25.77
CA VAL A 61 -35.02 -8.05 25.38
C VAL A 61 -34.88 -8.14 23.86
N ALA A 62 -35.99 -8.34 23.14
CA ALA A 62 -35.97 -8.45 21.69
C ALA A 62 -35.63 -7.11 21.02
N ILE A 63 -36.08 -6.00 21.60
CA ILE A 63 -35.75 -4.64 21.15
C ILE A 63 -34.24 -4.37 21.30
N GLU A 64 -33.66 -4.68 22.46
CA GLU A 64 -32.24 -4.47 22.73
C GLU A 64 -31.32 -5.30 21.82
N VAL A 65 -31.67 -6.57 21.63
CA VAL A 65 -30.93 -7.47 20.74
C VAL A 65 -30.98 -6.97 19.29
N ASN A 66 -32.15 -6.52 18.83
CA ASN A 66 -32.29 -5.97 17.49
C ASN A 66 -31.42 -4.71 17.28
N ILE A 67 -31.40 -3.78 18.25
CA ILE A 67 -30.53 -2.60 18.20
C ILE A 67 -29.05 -3.00 18.08
N SER A 68 -28.64 -4.02 18.83
CA SER A 68 -27.27 -4.51 18.83
C SER A 68 -26.88 -5.13 17.49
N ILE A 69 -27.77 -5.94 16.91
CA ILE A 69 -27.55 -6.56 15.59
C ILE A 69 -27.43 -5.48 14.51
N MET A 70 -28.34 -4.50 14.49
CA MET A 70 -28.32 -3.38 13.54
C MET A 70 -27.00 -2.59 13.62
N ARG A 71 -26.52 -2.29 14.84
CA ARG A 71 -25.24 -1.59 15.04
C ARG A 71 -24.06 -2.38 14.47
N ALA A 72 -24.04 -3.70 14.65
CA ALA A 72 -22.99 -4.56 14.10
C ALA A 72 -22.99 -4.54 12.57
N PHE A 73 -24.16 -4.68 11.92
CA PHE A 73 -24.27 -4.62 10.46
C PHE A 73 -23.84 -3.26 9.89
N VAL A 74 -24.24 -2.15 10.52
CA VAL A 74 -23.80 -0.80 10.12
C VAL A 74 -22.29 -0.65 10.27
N ALA A 75 -21.69 -1.17 11.34
CA ALA A 75 -20.25 -1.12 11.56
C ALA A 75 -19.49 -1.90 10.46
N VAL A 76 -19.92 -3.14 10.16
CA VAL A 76 -19.33 -3.95 9.09
C VAL A 76 -19.43 -3.24 7.74
N ARG A 77 -20.59 -2.67 7.41
CA ARG A 77 -20.77 -1.94 6.14
C ARG A 77 -19.90 -0.69 6.06
N ARG A 78 -19.72 0.04 7.17
CA ARG A 78 -18.81 1.19 7.23
C ARG A 78 -17.36 0.79 7.00
N LEU A 79 -16.94 -0.35 7.54
CA LEU A 79 -15.61 -0.91 7.31
C LEU A 79 -15.41 -1.34 5.85
N MET A 80 -16.44 -1.89 5.21
CA MET A 80 -16.36 -2.23 3.78
C MET A 80 -16.40 -1.00 2.87
N ALA A 81 -17.15 0.04 3.23
CA ALA A 81 -17.27 1.26 2.45
C ALA A 81 -16.05 2.19 2.60
N ASN A 82 -15.44 2.20 3.79
CA ASN A 82 -14.19 2.88 4.07
C ASN A 82 -13.20 1.84 4.63
N PRO A 83 -12.62 0.99 3.75
CA PRO A 83 -11.54 0.12 4.18
C PRO A 83 -10.41 1.00 4.74
N PRO A 84 -9.62 0.53 5.72
CA PRO A 84 -8.48 1.27 6.28
C PRO A 84 -7.31 1.38 5.27
N VAL A 85 -7.59 1.84 4.04
CA VAL A 85 -6.64 2.01 2.94
C VAL A 85 -5.80 3.27 3.07
N ASN A 86 -6.13 4.16 4.02
CA ASN A 86 -5.36 5.37 4.25
C ASN A 86 -3.91 5.07 4.66
N ASP A 87 -3.68 3.96 5.36
CA ASP A 87 -2.33 3.62 5.81
C ASP A 87 -1.45 3.12 4.65
N LEU A 88 -2.02 2.33 3.73
CA LEU A 88 -1.29 1.83 2.56
C LEU A 88 -0.97 2.95 1.55
N ALA A 89 -1.92 3.85 1.30
CA ALA A 89 -1.70 5.00 0.42
C ALA A 89 -0.65 5.96 1.01
N LYS A 90 -0.69 6.19 2.32
CA LYS A 90 0.30 7.00 3.03
C LYS A 90 1.70 6.37 3.00
N LEU A 91 1.79 5.07 3.24
CA LEU A 91 3.05 4.31 3.13
C LEU A 91 3.65 4.39 1.72
N GLN A 92 2.82 4.28 0.67
CA GLN A 92 3.30 4.41 -0.71
C GLN A 92 3.88 5.80 -0.99
N LEU A 93 3.27 6.85 -0.43
CA LEU A 93 3.74 8.22 -0.56
C LEU A 93 5.07 8.43 0.18
N GLU A 94 5.19 7.95 1.42
CA GLU A 94 6.44 8.01 2.19
C GLU A 94 7.59 7.26 1.49
N ILE A 95 7.31 6.10 0.87
CA ILE A 95 8.30 5.36 0.08
C ILE A 95 8.74 6.15 -1.17
N GLN A 96 7.82 6.85 -1.84
CA GLN A 96 8.17 7.68 -2.99
C GLN A 96 9.04 8.88 -2.60
N GLU A 97 8.71 9.58 -1.52
CA GLU A 97 9.51 10.70 -1.01
C GLU A 97 10.91 10.23 -0.60
N LEU A 98 11.00 9.09 0.10
CA LEU A 98 12.28 8.51 0.49
C LEU A 98 13.13 8.14 -0.74
N LYS A 99 12.50 7.60 -1.80
CA LYS A 99 13.20 7.26 -3.03
C LYS A 99 13.76 8.51 -3.72
N ALA A 100 12.98 9.59 -3.81
CA ALA A 100 13.41 10.85 -4.41
C ALA A 100 14.61 11.46 -3.65
N TYR A 101 14.55 11.46 -2.32
CA TYR A 101 15.68 11.91 -1.48
C TYR A 101 16.94 11.08 -1.70
N ILE A 102 16.80 9.76 -1.81
CA ILE A 102 17.93 8.86 -2.08
C ILE A 102 18.57 9.16 -3.44
N GLU A 103 17.76 9.37 -4.48
CA GLU A 103 18.26 9.72 -5.82
C GLU A 103 19.02 11.06 -5.83
N GLU A 104 18.52 12.07 -5.11
CA GLU A 104 19.18 13.36 -4.93
C GLU A 104 20.55 13.21 -4.25
N VAL A 105 20.62 12.51 -3.12
CA VAL A 105 21.89 12.28 -2.39
C VAL A 105 22.91 11.51 -3.24
N PHE A 106 22.45 10.56 -4.06
CA PHE A 106 23.35 9.84 -4.96
C PHE A 106 23.89 10.69 -6.11
N ALA A 107 23.11 11.67 -6.60
CA ALA A 107 23.60 12.61 -7.61
C ALA A 107 24.77 13.43 -7.05
N ASP A 108 24.61 14.01 -5.86
CA ASP A 108 25.67 14.76 -5.17
C ASP A 108 26.92 13.91 -4.94
N TYR A 109 26.74 12.65 -4.54
CA TYR A 109 27.86 11.73 -4.32
C TYR A 109 28.61 11.41 -5.62
N ASN A 110 27.90 11.23 -6.72
CA ASN A 110 28.52 10.97 -8.02
C ASN A 110 29.33 12.18 -8.51
N ASP A 111 28.80 13.39 -8.35
CA ASP A 111 29.51 14.63 -8.71
C ASP A 111 30.82 14.78 -7.92
N ILE A 112 30.79 14.54 -6.60
CA ILE A 112 31.99 14.55 -5.75
C ILE A 112 32.99 13.46 -6.18
N ASN A 113 32.50 12.27 -6.50
CA ASN A 113 33.36 11.16 -6.93
C ASN A 113 34.00 11.44 -8.30
N ASP A 114 33.30 12.12 -9.21
CA ASP A 114 33.86 12.54 -10.50
C ASP A 114 34.89 13.67 -10.32
N ASP A 115 34.61 14.65 -9.47
CA ASP A 115 35.56 15.72 -9.11
C ASP A 115 36.85 15.16 -8.49
N THR A 116 36.72 14.23 -7.54
CA THR A 116 37.87 13.59 -6.91
C THR A 116 38.67 12.74 -7.90
N ARG A 117 38.02 12.06 -8.86
CA ARG A 117 38.72 11.36 -9.95
C ARG A 117 39.52 12.31 -10.83
N MET A 118 38.93 13.44 -11.23
CA MET A 118 39.64 14.48 -11.99
C MET A 118 40.83 15.05 -11.21
N GLN A 119 40.68 15.30 -9.91
CA GLN A 119 41.77 15.78 -9.06
C GLN A 119 42.93 14.77 -8.99
N ILE A 120 42.64 13.48 -8.81
CA ILE A 120 43.67 12.43 -8.80
C ILE A 120 44.39 12.35 -10.15
N GLU A 121 43.67 12.49 -11.26
CA GLU A 121 44.26 12.49 -12.59
C GLU A 121 45.22 13.67 -12.80
N LEU A 122 44.81 14.88 -12.38
CA LEU A 122 45.66 16.06 -12.43
C LEU A 122 46.92 15.91 -11.55
N ILE A 123 46.78 15.34 -10.35
CA ILE A 123 47.90 15.03 -9.46
C ILE A 123 48.88 14.08 -10.16
N ASN A 124 48.38 13.02 -10.80
CA ASN A 124 49.24 12.06 -11.50
C ASN A 124 49.98 12.69 -12.69
N GLN A 125 49.31 13.56 -13.46
CA GLN A 125 49.92 14.31 -14.56
C GLN A 125 51.04 15.24 -14.05
N THR A 126 50.76 16.03 -13.02
CA THR A 126 51.74 16.97 -12.45
C THR A 126 52.95 16.26 -11.82
N ILE A 127 52.75 15.12 -11.15
CA ILE A 127 53.86 14.30 -10.63
C ILE A 127 54.72 13.77 -11.78
N ALA A 128 54.10 13.31 -12.88
CA ALA A 128 54.84 12.81 -14.04
C ALA A 128 55.69 13.91 -14.70
N GLU A 129 55.16 15.13 -14.83
CA GLU A 129 55.90 16.30 -15.33
C GLU A 129 57.08 16.68 -14.43
N LEU A 130 56.88 16.71 -13.11
CA LEU A 130 57.93 17.01 -12.15
C LEU A 130 59.06 15.97 -12.18
N GLN A 131 58.72 14.68 -12.25
CA GLN A 131 59.71 13.60 -12.37
C GLN A 131 60.50 13.65 -13.69
N ALA A 132 59.88 14.10 -14.78
CA ALA A 132 60.57 14.31 -16.04
C ALA A 132 61.56 15.49 -15.95
N LYS A 133 61.19 16.56 -15.25
CA LYS A 133 62.01 17.77 -15.09
C LYS A 133 63.26 17.54 -14.23
N ASP A 134 63.17 16.73 -13.17
CA ASP A 134 64.33 16.37 -12.33
C ASP A 134 65.42 15.59 -13.09
N LYS A 135 65.03 14.79 -14.11
CA LYS A 135 66.00 14.11 -14.99
C LYS A 135 66.77 15.08 -15.88
N ASP A 136 66.20 16.24 -16.20
CA ASP A 136 66.89 17.30 -16.95
C ASP A 136 67.76 18.19 -16.05
N GLU A 137 67.41 18.36 -14.77
CA GLU A 137 68.21 19.13 -13.80
C GLU A 137 69.48 18.39 -13.30
N THR A 138 69.50 17.06 -13.34
CA THR A 138 70.67 16.25 -12.97
C THR A 138 71.80 16.26 -14.02
N LYS A 139 71.58 16.87 -15.20
CA LYS A 139 72.64 17.13 -16.18
C LYS A 139 73.60 18.19 -15.62
N HIS A 140 74.89 17.86 -15.50
CA HIS A 140 75.91 18.76 -14.97
C HIS A 140 75.88 20.12 -15.71
N ARG A 141 75.55 21.20 -15.00
CA ARG A 141 75.54 22.55 -15.57
C ARG A 141 76.99 22.98 -15.82
N ASN A 142 77.32 23.34 -17.06
CA ASN A 142 78.64 23.89 -17.37
C ASN A 142 78.90 25.15 -16.52
N PRO A 143 80.02 25.25 -15.81
CA PRO A 143 80.34 26.44 -15.04
C PRO A 143 80.55 27.62 -16.00
N ILE A 144 79.83 28.72 -15.76
CA ILE A 144 79.96 29.96 -16.53
C ILE A 144 80.93 30.87 -15.78
N GLY A 145 82.06 31.18 -16.41
CA GLY A 145 83.05 32.12 -15.90
C GLY A 145 83.72 32.86 -17.07
N PHE A 146 84.10 34.13 -16.83
CA PHE A 146 84.74 34.97 -17.85
C PHE A 146 86.26 34.78 -17.81
N ASN A 147 86.90 34.71 -18.98
CA ASN A 147 88.34 34.53 -19.08
C ASN A 147 89.05 35.86 -18.72
N THR A 148 89.69 35.93 -17.56
CA THR A 148 90.49 37.10 -17.18
C THR A 148 91.91 36.98 -17.75
N TYR A 149 92.24 37.78 -18.76
CA TYR A 149 93.62 37.87 -19.26
C TYR A 149 94.50 38.63 -18.25
N LYS A 150 95.56 37.99 -17.76
CA LYS A 150 96.58 38.66 -16.92
C LYS A 150 97.50 39.51 -17.78
N LYS A 151 97.74 40.73 -17.29
CA LYS A 151 98.58 41.80 -17.86
C LYS A 151 100.06 41.56 -17.59
#